data_AF-A0A9W7DR94-F1
#
_entry.id   AF-A0A9W7DR94-F1
#
_cell.length_a   1.000
_cell.length_b   1.000
_cell.length_c   1.000
_cell.angle_alpha   90.00
_cell.angle_beta   90.00
_cell.angle_gamma   90.00
#
_symmetry.space_group_name_H-M   'P 1'
#
loop_
_entity.id
_entity.type
_entity.pdbx_description
1 polymer ?
#
loop_
_entity_poly.entity_id
_entity_poly.type
_entity_poly.pdbx_seq_one_letter_code
_entity_poly.pdbx_strand_id
1 'polypeptide(L)'
;MSAAAIAQVVEALNVETDPQVWALTFKTAGVDFLQFSASAYRCIILIAGPIGKLTVLGIKTISPHLQAKAQSAWDWQKRQPNEVLAMELGFTLLLLLLYALKRFITRKRYMPRLKRWFQQQKRKIQSKYDQAIERVRTVNSTLAVVLPHLFFLLLSSSLLYFVPSLVGWVAEDLQGVAVMSVIYPTLGSVQSDATALASEILSVEVGDDMSAALRYWVVFGVVSAVYGFLSLLPLATRLCPSVDPTTTSSAKMLFFLYLHSPLDGTALLYKHVCPLALRLADSAAGSKGGRAGGDALDAFISKLTSLLALARMVGLCGEGTRSKADAVLRESLSVVPALVCLGMPSYFVEFGILWSSLLVPAANSARANTNVDLEVTGAMQSQSRWIKYWIAFSVSSCVLGLTAPWWSWAPFSTHFTLLFYVALSIPGMGLVDRIFGVILNELVGWGMISGDGLRGYEVGRDTVIVRGLRAISTHSKKKPPPIKTEDDREEKDAVKTKSE
;
A
#
# COMPACT_ATOMS: atom_id res chain seq x y z
N MET A 1 -12.38 -3.70 -28.66
CA MET A 1 -11.69 -3.05 -29.79
C MET A 1 -12.36 -3.45 -31.09
N SER A 2 -12.56 -2.51 -32.04
CA SER A 2 -13.01 -2.87 -33.39
C SER A 2 -11.87 -3.57 -34.15
N ALA A 3 -12.21 -4.44 -35.10
CA ALA A 3 -11.22 -5.16 -35.91
C ALA A 3 -10.22 -4.21 -36.60
N ALA A 4 -10.65 -2.99 -36.93
CA ALA A 4 -9.82 -1.95 -37.52
C ALA A 4 -8.71 -1.43 -36.58
N ALA A 5 -8.98 -1.32 -35.27
CA ALA A 5 -7.97 -0.88 -34.30
C ALA A 5 -6.92 -1.96 -34.03
N ILE A 6 -7.30 -3.24 -34.11
CA ILE A 6 -6.37 -4.37 -33.99
C ILE A 6 -5.48 -4.44 -35.23
N ALA A 7 -6.04 -4.21 -36.43
CA ALA A 7 -5.29 -4.19 -37.68
C ALA A 7 -4.20 -3.11 -37.68
N GLN A 8 -4.48 -1.88 -37.19
CA GLN A 8 -3.49 -0.80 -37.13
C GLN A 8 -2.34 -1.08 -36.14
N VAL A 9 -2.62 -1.78 -35.04
CA VAL A 9 -1.57 -2.18 -34.07
C VAL A 9 -0.72 -3.31 -34.63
N VAL A 10 -1.32 -4.28 -35.34
CA VAL A 10 -0.59 -5.38 -35.99
C VAL A 10 0.29 -4.88 -37.14
N GLU A 11 -0.21 -3.94 -37.94
CA GLU A 11 0.55 -3.29 -39.01
C GLU A 11 1.72 -2.45 -38.45
N ALA A 12 1.51 -1.74 -37.34
CA ALA A 12 2.58 -1.00 -36.66
C ALA A 12 3.65 -1.91 -36.01
N LEU A 13 3.34 -3.16 -35.73
CA LEU A 13 4.25 -4.13 -35.11
C LEU A 13 4.95 -5.05 -36.13
N ASN A 14 4.60 -4.97 -37.42
CA ASN A 14 5.19 -5.72 -38.52
C ASN A 14 5.27 -7.24 -38.25
N VAL A 15 4.20 -7.81 -37.68
CA VAL A 15 4.09 -9.25 -37.39
C VAL A 15 3.16 -9.88 -38.42
N GLU A 16 3.70 -10.78 -39.25
CA GLU A 16 2.92 -11.58 -40.22
C GLU A 16 2.04 -12.62 -39.50
N THR A 17 0.91 -12.23 -38.93
CA THR A 17 -0.11 -13.18 -38.46
C THR A 17 -1.52 -12.64 -38.63
N ASP A 18 -2.47 -13.55 -38.89
CA ASP A 18 -3.87 -13.27 -39.22
C ASP A 18 -4.61 -12.53 -38.07
N PRO A 19 -5.14 -11.31 -38.29
CA PRO A 19 -5.86 -10.51 -37.29
C PRO A 19 -7.08 -11.21 -36.66
N GLN A 20 -7.71 -12.15 -37.36
CA GLN A 20 -8.86 -12.88 -36.82
C GLN A 20 -8.47 -13.86 -35.71
N VAL A 21 -7.24 -14.39 -35.75
CA VAL A 21 -6.70 -15.27 -34.72
C VAL A 21 -6.51 -14.49 -33.43
N TRP A 22 -5.91 -13.29 -33.48
CA TRP A 22 -5.72 -12.42 -32.31
C TRP A 22 -7.03 -11.99 -31.67
N ALA A 23 -8.04 -11.62 -32.46
CA ALA A 23 -9.35 -11.25 -31.94
C ALA A 23 -10.05 -12.41 -31.22
N LEU A 24 -9.87 -13.64 -31.70
CA LEU A 24 -10.39 -14.84 -31.06
C LEU A 24 -9.60 -15.19 -29.80
N THR A 25 -8.26 -15.11 -29.84
CA THR A 25 -7.36 -15.37 -28.70
C THR A 25 -7.57 -14.38 -27.55
N PHE A 26 -7.82 -13.10 -27.85
CA PHE A 26 -8.10 -12.10 -26.81
C PHE A 26 -9.47 -12.30 -26.17
N LYS A 27 -10.47 -12.74 -26.96
CA LYS A 27 -11.83 -12.97 -26.49
C LYS A 27 -11.95 -14.25 -25.64
N THR A 28 -11.13 -15.26 -25.92
CA THR A 28 -11.03 -16.48 -25.09
C THR A 28 -10.17 -16.23 -23.85
N ALA A 29 -9.03 -15.52 -23.96
CA ALA A 29 -8.16 -15.22 -22.83
C ALA A 29 -8.85 -14.40 -21.71
N GLY A 30 -9.81 -13.54 -22.05
CA GLY A 30 -10.57 -12.76 -21.06
C GLY A 30 -11.58 -13.58 -20.25
N VAL A 31 -12.10 -14.68 -20.81
CA VAL A 31 -13.06 -15.57 -20.14
C VAL A 31 -12.34 -16.61 -19.28
N ASP A 32 -11.16 -17.07 -19.73
CA ASP A 32 -10.34 -18.04 -19.01
C ASP A 32 -9.64 -17.44 -17.78
N PHE A 33 -9.40 -16.13 -17.76
CA PHE A 33 -8.84 -15.39 -16.61
C PHE A 33 -9.73 -15.41 -15.36
N LEU A 34 -11.03 -15.71 -15.50
CA LEU A 34 -11.97 -15.81 -14.38
C LEU A 34 -11.96 -17.20 -13.71
N GLN A 35 -11.58 -18.26 -14.42
CA GLN A 35 -11.33 -19.59 -13.82
C GLN A 35 -9.89 -19.74 -13.25
N PHE A 36 -9.02 -18.81 -13.63
CA PHE A 36 -7.57 -18.80 -13.40
C PHE A 36 -7.12 -18.47 -11.97
N SER A 37 -7.96 -17.86 -11.12
CA SER A 37 -7.56 -17.59 -9.73
C SER A 37 -7.56 -18.83 -8.83
N ALA A 38 -8.15 -19.94 -9.28
CA ALA A 38 -8.11 -21.25 -8.61
C ALA A 38 -6.78 -22.01 -8.79
N SER A 39 -5.97 -21.64 -9.81
CA SER A 39 -4.79 -22.41 -10.25
C SER A 39 -3.47 -21.93 -9.65
N ALA A 40 -3.42 -20.76 -9.01
CA ALA A 40 -2.20 -20.25 -8.38
C ALA A 40 -1.70 -21.17 -7.23
N TYR A 41 -2.61 -21.81 -6.49
CA TYR A 41 -2.26 -22.85 -5.50
C TYR A 41 -1.91 -24.21 -6.15
N ARG A 42 -2.33 -24.42 -7.41
CA ARG A 42 -2.08 -25.64 -8.21
C ARG A 42 -0.72 -25.61 -8.92
N CYS A 43 -0.16 -24.43 -9.15
CA CYS A 43 1.15 -24.25 -9.79
C CYS A 43 2.34 -24.72 -8.93
N ILE A 44 2.18 -24.73 -7.59
CA ILE A 44 3.16 -25.35 -6.68
C ILE A 44 3.22 -26.87 -6.87
N ILE A 45 2.13 -27.49 -7.33
CA ILE A 45 2.05 -28.94 -7.63
C ILE A 45 2.65 -29.25 -9.02
N LEU A 46 2.58 -28.31 -9.97
CA LEU A 46 3.04 -28.48 -11.37
C LEU A 46 4.55 -28.44 -11.59
N ILE A 47 5.31 -27.77 -10.72
CA ILE A 47 6.79 -27.91 -10.72
C ILE A 47 7.19 -29.37 -10.38
N ALA A 48 6.24 -30.20 -9.95
CA ALA A 48 6.43 -31.53 -9.42
C ALA A 48 5.90 -32.68 -10.31
N GLY A 49 6.06 -32.63 -11.63
CA GLY A 49 5.96 -33.87 -12.43
C GLY A 49 7.08 -34.86 -12.06
N PRO A 50 8.36 -34.49 -12.27
CA PRO A 50 9.51 -35.27 -11.81
C PRO A 50 9.75 -35.08 -10.30
N ILE A 51 9.62 -33.84 -9.80
CA ILE A 51 9.79 -33.55 -8.38
C ILE A 51 8.66 -34.20 -7.58
N GLY A 52 7.44 -34.37 -8.08
CA GLY A 52 6.33 -34.97 -7.33
C GLY A 52 6.43 -36.48 -7.31
N LYS A 53 7.00 -37.13 -8.33
CA LYS A 53 7.49 -38.51 -8.19
C LYS A 53 8.58 -38.61 -7.12
N LEU A 54 9.56 -37.70 -7.11
CA LEU A 54 10.61 -37.64 -6.07
C LEU A 54 10.07 -37.24 -4.68
N THR A 55 9.00 -36.44 -4.62
CA THR A 55 8.37 -35.96 -3.38
C THR A 55 7.44 -37.03 -2.85
N VAL A 56 6.71 -37.76 -3.70
CA VAL A 56 5.98 -38.98 -3.31
C VAL A 56 6.97 -40.05 -2.83
N LEU A 57 8.12 -40.23 -3.49
CA LEU A 57 9.19 -41.12 -3.04
C LEU A 57 9.84 -40.67 -1.72
N GLY A 58 10.10 -39.37 -1.55
CA GLY A 58 10.67 -38.80 -0.32
C GLY A 58 9.67 -38.63 0.84
N ILE A 59 8.37 -38.50 0.54
CA ILE A 59 7.28 -38.49 1.52
C ILE A 59 6.94 -39.92 1.96
N LYS A 60 7.15 -40.92 1.10
CA LYS A 60 7.05 -42.35 1.44
C LYS A 60 7.89 -42.71 2.66
N THR A 61 9.01 -42.02 2.85
CA THR A 61 9.90 -42.15 4.01
C THR A 61 9.48 -41.34 5.25
N ILE A 62 8.54 -40.40 5.15
CA ILE A 62 8.21 -39.45 6.23
C ILE A 62 6.83 -39.74 6.84
N SER A 63 5.79 -40.01 6.04
CA SER A 63 4.45 -40.33 6.58
C SER A 63 3.50 -40.94 5.53
N PRO A 64 2.86 -42.07 5.82
CA PRO A 64 1.88 -42.70 4.92
C PRO A 64 0.63 -41.84 4.67
N HIS A 65 0.26 -40.96 5.61
CA HIS A 65 -0.91 -40.08 5.44
C HIS A 65 -0.65 -38.99 4.37
N LEU A 66 0.57 -38.47 4.29
CA LEU A 66 0.96 -37.51 3.26
C LEU A 66 1.06 -38.17 1.88
N GLN A 67 1.46 -39.45 1.84
CA GLN A 67 1.51 -40.23 0.61
C GLN A 67 0.13 -40.39 -0.03
N ALA A 68 -0.91 -40.72 0.76
CA ALA A 68 -2.27 -40.86 0.25
C ALA A 68 -2.83 -39.55 -0.34
N LYS A 69 -2.55 -38.40 0.32
CA LYS A 69 -2.93 -37.08 -0.19
C LYS A 69 -2.18 -36.71 -1.47
N ALA A 70 -0.89 -36.97 -1.53
CA ALA A 70 -0.08 -36.71 -2.72
C ALA A 70 -0.52 -37.59 -3.91
N GLN A 71 -0.84 -38.85 -3.67
CA GLN A 71 -1.36 -39.77 -4.70
C GLN A 71 -2.74 -39.32 -5.21
N SER A 72 -3.63 -38.92 -4.30
CA SER A 72 -4.95 -38.39 -4.67
C SER A 72 -4.86 -37.12 -5.52
N ALA A 73 -3.95 -36.20 -5.16
CA ALA A 73 -3.70 -34.99 -5.96
C ALA A 73 -3.15 -35.34 -7.35
N TRP A 74 -2.24 -36.31 -7.44
CA TRP A 74 -1.68 -36.79 -8.70
C TRP A 74 -2.73 -37.43 -9.61
N ASP A 75 -3.56 -38.31 -9.06
CA ASP A 75 -4.62 -38.98 -9.82
C ASP A 75 -5.71 -38.00 -10.28
N TRP A 76 -5.98 -36.95 -9.48
CA TRP A 76 -6.84 -35.85 -9.90
C TRP A 76 -6.23 -35.04 -11.04
N GLN A 77 -4.93 -34.75 -11.01
CA GLN A 77 -4.24 -34.01 -12.08
C GLN A 77 -4.26 -34.76 -13.41
N LYS A 78 -4.08 -36.09 -13.37
CA LYS A 78 -4.19 -36.95 -14.56
C LYS A 78 -5.57 -36.93 -15.21
N ARG A 79 -6.62 -36.59 -14.46
CA ARG A 79 -8.01 -36.52 -14.97
C ARG A 79 -8.35 -35.15 -15.56
N GLN A 80 -7.46 -34.16 -15.48
CA GLN A 80 -7.72 -32.84 -16.05
C GLN A 80 -7.68 -32.90 -17.59
N PRO A 81 -8.56 -32.16 -18.29
CA PRO A 81 -8.53 -32.06 -19.74
C PRO A 81 -7.25 -31.38 -20.22
N ASN A 82 -6.83 -31.70 -21.45
CA ASN A 82 -5.57 -31.22 -22.03
C ASN A 82 -5.50 -29.70 -22.12
N GLU A 83 -6.63 -28.99 -22.27
CA GLU A 83 -6.62 -27.53 -22.28
C GLU A 83 -6.16 -26.94 -20.94
N VAL A 84 -6.61 -27.52 -19.82
CA VAL A 84 -6.21 -27.08 -18.47
C VAL A 84 -4.72 -27.32 -18.26
N LEU A 85 -4.20 -28.47 -18.69
CA LEU A 85 -2.77 -28.77 -18.61
C LEU A 85 -1.92 -27.81 -19.48
N ALA A 86 -2.42 -27.43 -20.66
CA ALA A 86 -1.74 -26.47 -21.53
C ALA A 86 -1.73 -25.05 -20.92
N MET A 87 -2.84 -24.61 -20.31
CA MET A 87 -2.91 -23.34 -19.58
C MET A 87 -1.96 -23.32 -18.37
N GLU A 88 -1.93 -24.40 -17.61
CA GLU A 88 -1.04 -24.59 -16.46
C GLU A 88 0.44 -24.53 -16.87
N LEU A 89 0.82 -25.19 -17.96
CA LEU A 89 2.16 -25.13 -18.53
C LEU A 89 2.51 -23.72 -19.03
N GLY A 90 1.59 -23.09 -19.76
CA GLY A 90 1.75 -21.72 -20.25
C GLY A 90 1.99 -20.72 -19.12
N PHE A 91 1.21 -20.83 -18.04
CA PHE A 91 1.39 -19.99 -16.85
C PHE A 91 2.70 -20.27 -16.13
N THR A 92 3.10 -21.54 -15.99
CA THR A 92 4.39 -21.89 -15.38
C THR A 92 5.57 -21.32 -16.18
N LEU A 93 5.52 -21.44 -17.52
CA LEU A 93 6.50 -20.82 -18.41
C LEU A 93 6.50 -19.30 -18.29
N LEU A 94 5.33 -18.67 -18.20
CA LEU A 94 5.19 -17.23 -17.99
C LEU A 94 5.84 -16.80 -16.67
N LEU A 95 5.59 -17.50 -15.56
CA LEU A 95 6.21 -17.22 -14.26
C LEU A 95 7.74 -17.39 -14.31
N LEU A 96 8.23 -18.44 -14.95
CA LEU A 96 9.67 -18.65 -15.15
C LEU A 96 10.30 -17.55 -16.01
N LEU A 97 9.61 -17.11 -17.06
CA LEU A 97 10.05 -16.04 -17.94
C LEU A 97 10.03 -14.68 -17.21
N LEU A 98 9.00 -14.38 -16.43
CA LEU A 98 8.94 -13.20 -15.55
C LEU A 98 10.04 -13.24 -14.49
N TYR A 99 10.32 -14.40 -13.91
CA TYR A 99 11.43 -14.58 -12.97
C TYR A 99 12.79 -14.36 -13.64
N ALA A 100 13.01 -14.95 -14.82
CA ALA A 100 14.22 -14.78 -15.60
C ALA A 100 14.42 -13.31 -16.04
N LEU A 101 13.34 -12.66 -16.49
CA LEU A 101 13.30 -11.25 -16.85
C LEU A 101 13.62 -10.36 -15.64
N LYS A 102 12.99 -10.61 -14.49
CA LYS A 102 13.31 -9.94 -13.22
C LYS A 102 14.79 -10.10 -12.89
N ARG A 103 15.30 -11.33 -12.91
CA ARG A 103 16.71 -11.62 -12.63
C ARG A 103 17.64 -10.90 -13.60
N PHE A 104 17.28 -10.84 -14.87
CA PHE A 104 18.02 -10.12 -15.90
C PHE A 104 18.03 -8.60 -15.65
N ILE A 105 16.85 -8.02 -15.39
CA ILE A 105 16.67 -6.59 -15.06
C ILE A 105 17.50 -6.20 -13.84
N THR A 106 17.45 -7.01 -12.78
CA THR A 106 18.19 -6.80 -11.54
C THR A 106 19.70 -6.94 -11.76
N ARG A 107 20.14 -7.99 -12.47
CA ARG A 107 21.58 -8.20 -12.78
C ARG A 107 22.18 -7.05 -13.57
N LYS A 108 21.46 -6.54 -14.57
CA LYS A 108 21.95 -5.45 -15.42
C LYS A 108 21.78 -4.06 -14.79
N ARG A 109 21.18 -3.97 -13.60
CA ARG A 109 20.90 -2.70 -12.91
C ARG A 109 20.14 -1.70 -13.80
N TYR A 110 19.25 -2.19 -14.66
CA TYR A 110 18.44 -1.30 -15.53
C TYR A 110 17.55 -0.38 -14.70
N MET A 111 16.89 -0.91 -13.67
CA MET A 111 16.03 -0.12 -12.78
C MET A 111 16.77 1.01 -12.05
N PRO A 112 17.93 0.76 -11.40
CA PRO A 112 18.74 1.85 -10.84
C PRO A 112 19.14 2.92 -11.85
N ARG A 113 19.51 2.53 -13.09
CA ARG A 113 19.88 3.49 -14.15
C ARG A 113 18.69 4.31 -14.61
N LEU A 114 17.56 3.66 -14.85
CA LEU A 114 16.32 4.31 -15.25
C LEU A 114 15.82 5.26 -14.16
N LYS A 115 15.86 4.84 -12.87
CA LYS A 115 15.51 5.68 -11.72
C LYS A 115 16.40 6.93 -11.65
N ARG A 116 17.72 6.77 -11.78
CA ARG A 116 18.67 7.91 -11.79
C ARG A 116 18.41 8.84 -12.97
N TRP A 117 18.21 8.30 -14.16
CA TRP A 117 17.89 9.10 -15.35
C TRP A 117 16.58 9.86 -15.16
N PHE A 118 15.53 9.21 -14.69
CA PHE A 118 14.24 9.85 -14.42
C PHE A 118 14.35 10.93 -13.34
N GLN A 119 15.07 10.66 -12.25
CA GLN A 119 15.34 11.66 -11.21
C GLN A 119 16.12 12.87 -11.73
N GLN A 120 17.10 12.65 -12.62
CA GLN A 120 17.83 13.74 -13.27
C GLN A 120 16.92 14.56 -14.19
N GLN A 121 16.08 13.92 -15.00
CA GLN A 121 15.11 14.62 -15.85
C GLN A 121 14.08 15.39 -15.02
N LYS A 122 13.55 14.76 -13.96
CA LYS A 122 12.65 15.41 -13.00
C LYS A 122 13.29 16.66 -12.41
N ARG A 123 14.53 16.59 -11.91
CA ARG A 123 15.25 17.75 -11.35
C ARG A 123 15.44 18.87 -12.38
N LYS A 124 15.75 18.54 -13.65
CA LYS A 124 15.90 19.53 -14.72
C LYS A 124 14.58 20.21 -15.08
N ILE A 125 13.49 19.45 -15.15
CA ILE A 125 12.15 19.99 -15.42
C ILE A 125 11.69 20.85 -14.25
N GLN A 126 11.87 20.34 -13.03
CA GLN A 126 11.51 21.02 -11.79
C GLN A 126 12.28 22.33 -11.63
N SER A 127 13.60 22.37 -11.86
CA SER A 127 14.35 23.63 -11.74
C SER A 127 13.91 24.70 -12.76
N LYS A 128 13.59 24.31 -14.00
CA LYS A 128 13.03 25.23 -15.01
C LYS A 128 11.64 25.71 -14.61
N TYR A 129 10.84 24.81 -14.06
CA TYR A 129 9.50 25.10 -13.58
C TYR A 129 9.54 26.07 -12.39
N ASP A 130 10.36 25.80 -11.38
CA ASP A 130 10.54 26.64 -10.20
C ASP A 130 11.02 28.05 -10.58
N GLN A 131 11.96 28.14 -11.53
CA GLN A 131 12.39 29.43 -12.08
C GLN A 131 11.26 30.19 -12.77
N ALA A 132 10.36 29.49 -13.48
CA ALA A 132 9.21 30.12 -14.12
C ALA A 132 8.18 30.61 -13.07
N ILE A 133 7.90 29.79 -12.05
CA ILE A 133 7.01 30.16 -10.95
C ILE A 133 7.57 31.32 -10.13
N GLU A 134 8.88 31.37 -9.89
CA GLU A 134 9.49 32.46 -9.15
C GLU A 134 9.39 33.79 -9.91
N ARG A 135 9.51 33.78 -11.24
CA ARG A 135 9.23 34.97 -12.08
C ARG A 135 7.76 35.40 -12.02
N VAL A 136 6.82 34.47 -11.90
CA VAL A 136 5.41 34.81 -11.71
C VAL A 136 5.18 35.35 -10.31
N ARG A 137 5.86 34.80 -9.30
CA ARG A 137 5.75 35.22 -7.89
C ARG A 137 6.20 36.65 -7.67
N THR A 138 7.24 37.13 -8.36
CA THR A 138 7.68 38.52 -8.27
C THR A 138 6.62 39.50 -8.79
N VAL A 139 5.74 39.07 -9.69
CA VAL A 139 4.62 39.88 -10.22
C VAL A 139 3.36 39.71 -9.37
N ASN A 140 3.01 38.46 -9.03
CA ASN A 140 1.82 38.13 -8.25
C ASN A 140 2.00 36.81 -7.50
N SER A 141 2.11 36.89 -6.17
CA SER A 141 2.29 35.73 -5.30
C SER A 141 1.10 34.77 -5.30
N THR A 142 -0.13 35.28 -5.39
CA THR A 142 -1.34 34.45 -5.46
C THR A 142 -1.41 33.68 -6.78
N LEU A 143 -1.10 34.34 -7.90
CA LEU A 143 -1.06 33.69 -9.20
C LEU A 143 0.02 32.61 -9.23
N ALA A 144 1.19 32.84 -8.64
CA ALA A 144 2.25 31.84 -8.56
C ALA A 144 1.82 30.56 -7.80
N VAL A 145 0.94 30.69 -6.80
CA VAL A 145 0.36 29.54 -6.09
C VAL A 145 -0.71 28.83 -6.92
N VAL A 146 -1.54 29.56 -7.66
CA VAL A 146 -2.70 28.98 -8.38
C VAL A 146 -2.34 28.44 -9.77
N LEU A 147 -1.39 29.08 -10.46
CA LEU A 147 -0.95 28.73 -11.82
C LEU A 147 -0.52 27.27 -12.01
N PRO A 148 0.25 26.63 -11.08
CA PRO A 148 0.56 25.19 -11.13
C PRO A 148 -0.69 24.33 -11.34
N HIS A 149 -1.72 24.59 -10.56
CA HIS A 149 -2.93 23.79 -10.51
C HIS A 149 -3.80 24.04 -11.75
N LEU A 150 -3.90 25.29 -12.21
CA LEU A 150 -4.59 25.62 -13.46
C LEU A 150 -3.92 24.95 -14.67
N PHE A 151 -2.58 24.96 -14.72
CA PHE A 151 -1.84 24.29 -15.80
C PHE A 151 -2.11 22.78 -15.82
N PHE A 152 -2.11 22.14 -14.65
CA PHE A 152 -2.44 20.72 -14.56
C PHE A 152 -3.87 20.42 -15.00
N LEU A 153 -4.84 21.25 -14.59
CA LEU A 153 -6.23 21.10 -14.99
C LEU A 153 -6.38 21.26 -16.50
N LEU A 154 -5.78 22.29 -17.10
CA LEU A 154 -5.79 22.51 -18.55
C LEU A 154 -5.16 21.33 -19.30
N LEU A 155 -4.02 20.82 -18.83
CA LEU A 155 -3.36 19.67 -19.44
C LEU A 155 -4.21 18.41 -19.35
N SER A 156 -4.82 18.17 -18.19
CA SER A 156 -5.66 17.00 -17.93
C SER A 156 -6.95 17.04 -18.75
N SER A 157 -7.62 18.19 -18.81
CA SER A 157 -8.78 18.43 -19.67
C SER A 157 -8.42 18.27 -21.15
N SER A 158 -7.24 18.76 -21.57
CA SER A 158 -6.76 18.58 -22.94
C SER A 158 -6.51 17.10 -23.25
N LEU A 159 -5.88 16.34 -22.35
CA LEU A 159 -5.65 14.91 -22.53
C LEU A 159 -6.95 14.12 -22.64
N LEU A 160 -7.94 14.41 -21.78
CA LEU A 160 -9.27 13.80 -21.85
C LEU A 160 -9.99 14.14 -23.15
N TYR A 161 -9.82 15.36 -23.65
CA TYR A 161 -10.46 15.81 -24.88
C TYR A 161 -9.81 15.22 -26.14
N PHE A 162 -8.48 15.26 -26.24
CA PHE A 162 -7.75 14.85 -27.45
C PHE A 162 -7.52 13.34 -27.54
N VAL A 163 -7.35 12.63 -26.41
CA VAL A 163 -6.98 11.20 -26.42
C VAL A 163 -7.79 10.38 -25.39
N PRO A 164 -9.14 10.46 -25.40
CA PRO A 164 -9.98 9.79 -24.40
C PRO A 164 -9.81 8.26 -24.38
N SER A 165 -9.56 7.64 -25.54
CA SER A 165 -9.34 6.19 -25.66
C SER A 165 -8.09 5.73 -24.92
N LEU A 166 -6.99 6.48 -25.01
CA LEU A 166 -5.76 6.17 -24.30
C LEU A 166 -5.96 6.36 -22.79
N VAL A 167 -6.59 7.46 -22.36
CA VAL A 167 -6.82 7.71 -20.94
C VAL A 167 -7.74 6.65 -20.34
N GLY A 168 -8.82 6.26 -21.04
CA GLY A 168 -9.71 5.18 -20.63
C GLY A 168 -8.97 3.84 -20.55
N TRP A 169 -8.19 3.49 -21.57
CA TRP A 169 -7.38 2.26 -21.59
C TRP A 169 -6.38 2.19 -20.42
N VAL A 170 -5.66 3.29 -20.13
CA VAL A 170 -4.75 3.33 -18.98
C VAL A 170 -5.51 3.26 -17.67
N ALA A 171 -6.65 3.95 -17.55
CA ALA A 171 -7.43 3.99 -16.32
C ALA A 171 -8.06 2.64 -15.98
N GLU A 172 -8.66 1.96 -16.96
CA GLU A 172 -9.43 0.73 -16.79
C GLU A 172 -8.60 -0.52 -17.02
N ASP A 173 -8.06 -0.71 -18.24
CA ASP A 173 -7.42 -1.96 -18.64
C ASP A 173 -6.06 -2.16 -17.97
N LEU A 174 -5.30 -1.08 -17.79
CA LEU A 174 -4.01 -1.14 -17.09
C LEU A 174 -4.16 -1.03 -15.56
N GLN A 175 -5.40 -0.94 -15.04
CA GLN A 175 -5.68 -0.65 -13.64
C GLN A 175 -4.93 0.61 -13.15
N GLY A 176 -4.74 1.60 -14.03
CA GLY A 176 -3.92 2.78 -13.76
C GLY A 176 -4.40 3.55 -12.54
N VAL A 177 -5.71 3.55 -12.27
CA VAL A 177 -6.28 4.10 -11.03
C VAL A 177 -5.67 3.42 -9.81
N ALA A 178 -5.71 2.09 -9.71
CA ALA A 178 -5.18 1.35 -8.57
C ALA A 178 -3.66 1.51 -8.43
N VAL A 179 -2.94 1.52 -9.56
CA VAL A 179 -1.49 1.74 -9.58
C VAL A 179 -1.14 3.12 -9.02
N MET A 180 -1.82 4.17 -9.48
CA MET A 180 -1.53 5.54 -9.07
C MET A 180 -2.07 5.87 -7.68
N SER A 181 -3.26 5.38 -7.32
CA SER A 181 -3.92 5.75 -6.08
C SER A 181 -3.42 4.95 -4.87
N VAL A 182 -3.04 3.70 -5.09
CA VAL A 182 -2.71 2.74 -4.01
C VAL A 182 -1.27 2.26 -4.12
N ILE A 183 -0.88 1.61 -5.23
CA ILE A 183 0.39 0.86 -5.31
C ILE A 183 1.60 1.81 -5.24
N TYR A 184 1.63 2.84 -6.08
CA TYR A 184 2.72 3.81 -6.13
C TYR A 184 2.95 4.51 -4.77
N PRO A 185 1.93 5.11 -4.13
CA PRO A 185 2.09 5.71 -2.80
C PRO A 185 2.43 4.68 -1.72
N THR A 186 1.93 3.44 -1.81
CA THR A 186 2.31 2.36 -0.89
C THR A 186 3.80 2.06 -0.99
N LEU A 187 4.34 1.91 -2.20
CA LEU A 187 5.78 1.69 -2.39
C LEU A 187 6.62 2.86 -1.89
N GLY A 188 6.18 4.09 -2.12
CA GLY A 188 6.80 5.28 -1.56
C GLY A 188 6.78 5.29 -0.02
N SER A 189 5.65 4.94 0.57
CA SER A 189 5.42 4.89 2.03
C SER A 189 6.24 3.80 2.71
N VAL A 190 6.35 2.62 2.09
CA VAL A 190 7.22 1.55 2.60
C VAL A 190 8.68 2.01 2.54
N GLN A 191 9.09 2.68 1.45
CA GLN A 191 10.45 3.19 1.34
C GLN A 191 10.73 4.23 2.42
N SER A 192 9.79 5.16 2.69
CA SER A 192 9.97 6.20 3.73
C SER A 192 10.02 5.62 5.14
N ASP A 193 9.16 4.64 5.47
CA ASP A 193 9.17 4.00 6.79
C ASP A 193 10.43 3.12 6.98
N ALA A 194 10.87 2.41 5.94
CA ALA A 194 12.11 1.64 5.98
C ALA A 194 13.36 2.54 6.12
N THR A 195 13.39 3.70 5.43
CA THR A 195 14.45 4.68 5.65
C THR A 195 14.38 5.28 7.04
N ALA A 196 13.17 5.56 7.54
CA ALA A 196 12.98 6.11 8.88
C ALA A 196 13.49 5.19 9.97
N LEU A 197 13.16 3.90 9.88
CA LEU A 197 13.68 2.86 10.77
C LEU A 197 15.22 2.74 10.68
N ALA A 198 15.79 2.87 9.49
CA ALA A 198 17.24 2.80 9.31
C ALA A 198 17.98 4.06 9.83
N SER A 199 17.27 5.18 9.97
CA SER A 199 17.82 6.51 10.26
C SER A 199 17.38 7.09 11.59
N GLU A 200 16.78 6.27 12.47
CA GLU A 200 16.47 6.60 13.87
C GLU A 200 17.71 7.10 14.66
N ILE A 201 18.91 6.97 14.08
CA ILE A 201 20.21 7.42 14.61
C ILE A 201 20.66 8.81 14.06
N LEU A 202 20.05 9.36 13.00
CA LEU A 202 20.53 10.55 12.24
C LEU A 202 19.44 11.63 12.02
N SER A 203 18.52 11.76 12.98
CA SER A 203 17.25 12.50 12.95
C SER A 203 17.31 13.99 12.56
N VAL A 204 16.82 14.34 11.36
CA VAL A 204 15.93 15.51 11.06
C VAL A 204 15.20 15.29 9.72
N GLU A 205 15.90 14.91 8.63
CA GLU A 205 15.33 14.90 7.26
C GLU A 205 14.20 13.88 7.03
N VAL A 206 14.11 12.88 7.90
CA VAL A 206 13.21 11.72 7.77
C VAL A 206 11.76 12.08 8.09
N GLY A 207 11.54 13.07 8.95
CA GLY A 207 10.20 13.49 9.37
C GLY A 207 9.39 14.09 8.22
N ASP A 208 10.06 14.79 7.30
CA ASP A 208 9.40 15.48 6.18
C ASP A 208 8.80 14.49 5.17
N ASP A 209 9.52 13.39 4.88
CA ASP A 209 9.05 12.34 3.96
C ASP A 209 7.83 11.59 4.52
N MET A 210 7.85 11.26 5.82
CA MET A 210 6.72 10.62 6.49
C MET A 210 5.50 11.55 6.54
N SER A 211 5.72 12.83 6.85
CA SER A 211 4.67 13.85 6.83
C SER A 211 4.05 13.99 5.44
N ALA A 212 4.87 14.01 4.38
CA ALA A 212 4.37 14.06 3.00
C ALA A 212 3.52 12.84 2.64
N ALA A 213 3.98 11.63 3.01
CA ALA A 213 3.22 10.39 2.80
C ALA A 213 1.88 10.42 3.56
N LEU A 214 1.85 10.85 4.81
CA LEU A 214 0.61 10.97 5.57
C LEU A 214 -0.35 12.00 5.00
N ARG A 215 0.14 13.16 4.55
CA ARG A 215 -0.69 14.16 3.87
C ARG A 215 -1.40 13.56 2.65
N TYR A 216 -0.68 12.76 1.85
CA TYR A 216 -1.27 12.04 0.73
C TYR A 216 -2.39 11.12 1.18
N TRP A 217 -2.13 10.26 2.17
CA TRP A 217 -3.10 9.28 2.64
C TRP A 217 -4.33 9.90 3.29
N VAL A 218 -4.19 11.05 3.97
CA VAL A 218 -5.31 11.82 4.50
C VAL A 218 -6.20 12.33 3.37
N VAL A 219 -5.62 12.92 2.34
CA VAL A 219 -6.37 13.39 1.16
C VAL A 219 -7.03 12.22 0.45
N PHE A 220 -6.29 11.13 0.21
CA PHE A 220 -6.81 9.90 -0.39
C PHE A 220 -7.99 9.35 0.40
N GLY A 221 -7.85 9.18 1.72
CA GLY A 221 -8.85 8.58 2.59
C GLY A 221 -10.15 9.39 2.62
N VAL A 222 -10.06 10.71 2.81
CA VAL A 222 -11.25 11.56 2.87
C VAL A 222 -11.93 11.66 1.51
N VAL A 223 -11.19 11.89 0.43
CA VAL A 223 -11.79 12.00 -0.92
C VAL A 223 -12.43 10.67 -1.33
N SER A 224 -11.77 9.55 -1.05
CA SER A 224 -12.33 8.21 -1.32
C SER A 224 -13.55 7.91 -0.46
N ALA A 225 -13.55 8.33 0.81
CA ALA A 225 -14.70 8.18 1.69
C ALA A 225 -15.88 9.04 1.22
N VAL A 226 -15.66 10.31 0.87
CA VAL A 226 -16.71 11.19 0.32
C VAL A 226 -17.29 10.61 -0.96
N TYR A 227 -16.44 10.20 -1.90
CA TYR A 227 -16.88 9.54 -3.12
C TYR A 227 -17.69 8.26 -2.82
N GLY A 228 -17.21 7.43 -1.89
CA GLY A 228 -17.91 6.21 -1.47
C GLY A 228 -19.28 6.53 -0.86
N PHE A 229 -19.37 7.48 0.06
CA PHE A 229 -20.64 7.88 0.67
C PHE A 229 -21.62 8.45 -0.34
N LEU A 230 -21.14 9.29 -1.27
CA LEU A 230 -21.97 9.79 -2.37
C LEU A 230 -22.47 8.63 -3.25
N SER A 231 -21.63 7.62 -3.52
CA SER A 231 -22.05 6.46 -4.33
C SER A 231 -23.09 5.58 -3.65
N LEU A 232 -23.15 5.59 -2.31
CA LEU A 232 -24.21 4.90 -1.57
C LEU A 232 -25.55 5.64 -1.70
N LEU A 233 -25.55 6.98 -1.71
CA LEU A 233 -26.80 7.76 -1.77
C LEU A 233 -27.60 7.49 -3.07
N PRO A 234 -28.83 6.96 -2.98
CA PRO A 234 -29.66 6.70 -4.17
C PRO A 234 -29.99 7.96 -4.98
N LEU A 235 -29.97 9.13 -4.33
CA LEU A 235 -30.20 10.41 -5.00
C LEU A 235 -29.00 10.81 -5.85
N ALA A 236 -27.77 10.59 -5.38
CA ALA A 236 -26.57 10.96 -6.11
C ALA A 236 -26.40 10.09 -7.37
N THR A 237 -26.69 8.79 -7.27
CA THR A 237 -26.69 7.89 -8.43
C THR A 237 -27.77 8.25 -9.46
N ARG A 238 -28.90 8.83 -9.01
CA ARG A 238 -29.97 9.32 -9.90
C ARG A 238 -29.73 10.71 -10.49
N LEU A 239 -29.06 11.62 -9.77
CA LEU A 239 -28.76 12.98 -10.23
C LEU A 239 -27.53 13.02 -11.14
N CYS A 240 -26.64 12.05 -11.00
CA CYS A 240 -25.46 11.87 -11.83
C CYS A 240 -25.51 10.55 -12.63
N PRO A 241 -26.59 10.28 -13.41
CA PRO A 241 -26.71 9.04 -14.18
C PRO A 241 -25.73 9.00 -15.36
N SER A 242 -25.10 10.13 -15.69
CA SER A 242 -24.18 10.34 -16.80
C SER A 242 -22.70 10.16 -16.44
N VAL A 243 -22.36 9.79 -15.19
CA VAL A 243 -20.97 9.51 -14.88
C VAL A 243 -20.67 8.09 -15.34
N ASP A 244 -20.42 7.96 -16.63
CA ASP A 244 -19.89 6.75 -17.24
C ASP A 244 -18.73 6.23 -16.36
N PRO A 245 -18.73 4.95 -15.93
CA PRO A 245 -17.63 4.38 -15.16
C PRO A 245 -16.26 4.66 -15.79
N THR A 246 -16.18 4.74 -17.13
CA THR A 246 -14.96 5.08 -17.88
C THR A 246 -14.46 6.48 -17.59
N THR A 247 -15.36 7.46 -17.61
CA THR A 247 -15.07 8.87 -17.33
C THR A 247 -14.70 9.05 -15.86
N THR A 248 -15.37 8.32 -14.97
CA THR A 248 -15.06 8.32 -13.54
C THR A 248 -13.66 7.80 -13.27
N SER A 249 -13.29 6.67 -13.88
CA SER A 249 -11.98 6.04 -13.71
C SER A 249 -10.88 6.95 -14.25
N SER A 250 -11.09 7.55 -15.42
CA SER A 250 -10.17 8.51 -16.03
C SER A 250 -9.97 9.75 -15.15
N ALA A 251 -11.05 10.34 -14.65
CA ALA A 251 -10.99 11.48 -13.74
C ALA A 251 -10.29 11.14 -12.42
N LYS A 252 -10.57 9.98 -11.83
CA LYS A 252 -9.87 9.48 -10.63
C LYS A 252 -8.39 9.32 -10.89
N MET A 253 -8.01 8.69 -12.01
CA MET A 253 -6.60 8.51 -12.36
C MET A 253 -5.88 9.86 -12.46
N LEU A 254 -6.46 10.83 -13.17
CA LEU A 254 -5.88 12.17 -13.32
C LEU A 254 -5.83 12.93 -11.98
N PHE A 255 -6.83 12.75 -11.12
CA PHE A 255 -6.82 13.28 -9.76
C PHE A 255 -5.68 12.69 -8.91
N PHE A 256 -5.44 11.37 -8.97
CA PHE A 256 -4.31 10.78 -8.24
C PHE A 256 -2.96 11.16 -8.86
N LEU A 257 -2.90 11.32 -10.18
CA LEU A 257 -1.72 11.87 -10.86
C LEU A 257 -1.42 13.29 -10.40
N TYR A 258 -2.46 14.12 -10.19
CA TYR A 258 -2.34 15.44 -9.62
C TYR A 258 -1.75 15.41 -8.20
N LEU A 259 -2.22 14.50 -7.35
CA LEU A 259 -1.69 14.34 -5.99
C LEU A 259 -0.20 13.98 -5.97
N HIS A 260 0.27 13.18 -6.93
CA HIS A 260 1.68 12.79 -7.09
C HIS A 260 2.52 13.80 -7.88
N SER A 261 1.89 14.81 -8.46
CA SER A 261 2.59 15.83 -9.24
C SER A 261 3.49 16.67 -8.31
N PRO A 262 4.61 17.21 -8.83
CA PRO A 262 5.50 18.10 -8.06
C PRO A 262 4.87 19.48 -7.76
N LEU A 263 3.57 19.66 -8.06
CA LEU A 263 2.86 20.93 -7.96
C LEU A 263 2.24 21.14 -6.57
N ASP A 264 2.68 20.40 -5.55
CA ASP A 264 2.16 20.44 -4.18
C ASP A 264 0.64 20.25 -4.07
N GLY A 265 0.02 19.56 -5.04
CA GLY A 265 -1.43 19.33 -5.07
C GLY A 265 -1.95 18.65 -3.81
N THR A 266 -1.17 17.70 -3.27
CA THR A 266 -1.45 17.06 -1.99
C THR A 266 -1.41 18.03 -0.82
N ALA A 267 -0.40 18.90 -0.73
CA ALA A 267 -0.28 19.85 0.38
C ALA A 267 -1.41 20.90 0.35
N LEU A 268 -1.78 21.38 -0.84
CA LEU A 268 -2.90 22.30 -1.02
C LEU A 268 -4.22 21.65 -0.56
N LEU A 269 -4.54 20.46 -1.07
CA LEU A 269 -5.77 19.76 -0.70
C LEU A 269 -5.77 19.38 0.78
N TYR A 270 -4.65 18.94 1.32
CA TYR A 270 -4.51 18.60 2.73
C TYR A 270 -4.90 19.77 3.64
N LYS A 271 -4.53 21.02 3.31
CA LYS A 271 -4.91 22.21 4.09
C LYS A 271 -6.43 22.35 4.25
N HIS A 272 -7.20 21.95 3.24
CA HIS A 272 -8.66 22.02 3.25
C HIS A 272 -9.32 20.75 3.79
N VAL A 273 -8.73 19.59 3.49
CA VAL A 273 -9.26 18.27 3.84
C VAL A 273 -8.97 17.90 5.29
N CYS A 274 -7.82 18.30 5.84
CA CYS A 274 -7.41 17.99 7.21
C CYS A 274 -8.43 18.50 8.26
N PRO A 275 -8.87 19.78 8.24
CA PRO A 275 -9.90 20.24 9.16
C PRO A 275 -11.21 19.48 9.04
N LEU A 276 -11.58 19.04 7.83
CA LEU A 276 -12.78 18.23 7.60
C LEU A 276 -12.65 16.84 8.24
N ALA A 277 -11.51 16.16 8.02
CA ALA A 277 -11.22 14.86 8.61
C ALA A 277 -11.28 14.90 10.14
N LEU A 278 -10.63 15.91 10.74
CA LEU A 278 -10.61 16.11 12.19
C LEU A 278 -12.01 16.38 12.72
N ARG A 279 -12.77 17.29 12.10
CA ARG A 279 -14.15 17.61 12.52
C ARG A 279 -15.08 16.41 12.43
N LEU A 280 -15.00 15.61 11.37
CA LEU A 280 -15.84 14.43 11.19
C LEU A 280 -15.55 13.37 12.26
N ALA A 281 -14.27 13.12 12.56
CA ALA A 281 -13.89 12.20 13.62
C ALA A 281 -14.21 12.72 15.03
N ASP A 282 -13.99 14.02 15.29
CA ASP A 282 -14.32 14.65 16.57
C ASP A 282 -15.84 14.65 16.82
N SER A 283 -16.63 14.88 15.77
CA SER A 283 -18.10 14.84 15.85
C SER A 283 -18.60 13.44 16.16
N ALA A 284 -18.02 12.42 15.54
CA ALA A 284 -18.35 11.03 15.81
C ALA A 284 -17.89 10.55 17.19
N ALA A 285 -16.79 11.10 17.70
CA ALA A 285 -16.32 10.86 19.06
C ALA A 285 -17.11 11.65 20.13
N GLY A 286 -18.14 12.42 19.74
CA GLY A 286 -18.98 13.19 20.67
C GLY A 286 -18.32 14.44 21.25
N SER A 287 -17.14 14.86 20.75
CA SER A 287 -16.24 15.76 21.49
C SER A 287 -16.70 17.23 21.58
N LYS A 288 -17.51 17.77 20.66
CA LYS A 288 -17.69 19.25 20.57
C LYS A 288 -19.06 19.82 20.20
N GLY A 289 -20.09 19.03 19.88
CA GLY A 289 -21.22 19.57 19.10
C GLY A 289 -22.63 19.59 19.71
N GLY A 290 -22.98 18.66 20.60
CA GLY A 290 -24.38 18.48 21.00
C GLY A 290 -24.52 18.01 22.43
N ARG A 291 -25.04 18.89 23.30
CA ARG A 291 -25.24 18.64 24.73
C ARG A 291 -25.93 17.29 25.01
N ALA A 292 -26.96 16.91 24.26
CA ALA A 292 -27.73 15.70 24.59
C ALA A 292 -27.05 14.36 24.22
N GLY A 293 -26.21 14.34 23.18
CA GLY A 293 -25.57 13.09 22.71
C GLY A 293 -24.19 12.83 23.34
N GLY A 294 -23.44 13.92 23.61
CA GLY A 294 -22.15 13.85 24.29
C GLY A 294 -22.30 13.26 25.69
N ASP A 295 -23.30 13.70 26.46
CA ASP A 295 -23.49 13.29 27.85
C ASP A 295 -23.63 11.77 28.03
N ALA A 296 -24.31 11.07 27.12
CA ALA A 296 -24.48 9.61 27.22
C ALA A 296 -23.19 8.85 26.88
N LEU A 297 -22.47 9.30 25.85
CA LEU A 297 -21.20 8.71 25.45
C LEU A 297 -20.12 9.00 26.51
N ASP A 298 -20.04 10.23 26.99
CA ASP A 298 -19.13 10.66 28.05
C ASP A 298 -19.45 9.96 29.37
N ALA A 299 -20.73 9.71 29.69
CA ALA A 299 -21.12 8.89 30.83
C ALA A 299 -20.69 7.42 30.66
N PHE A 300 -20.79 6.86 29.45
CA PHE A 300 -20.29 5.52 29.17
C PHE A 300 -18.76 5.44 29.29
N ILE A 301 -18.04 6.40 28.73
CA ILE A 301 -16.58 6.50 28.81
C ILE A 301 -16.13 6.71 30.24
N SER A 302 -16.81 7.56 31.02
CA SER A 302 -16.48 7.78 32.44
C SER A 302 -16.70 6.52 33.26
N LYS A 303 -17.76 5.75 33.00
CA LYS A 303 -17.96 4.42 33.62
C LYS A 303 -16.85 3.44 33.23
N LEU A 304 -16.49 3.37 31.94
CA LEU A 304 -15.47 2.44 31.46
C LEU A 304 -14.07 2.77 31.99
N THR A 305 -13.73 4.06 32.03
CA THR A 305 -12.48 4.55 32.65
C THR A 305 -12.47 4.32 34.15
N SER A 306 -13.61 4.44 34.84
CA SER A 306 -13.72 4.09 36.26
C SER A 306 -13.51 2.59 36.52
N LEU A 307 -13.99 1.71 35.63
CA LEU A 307 -13.73 0.26 35.69
C LEU A 307 -12.24 -0.05 35.46
N LEU A 308 -11.58 0.62 34.52
CA LEU A 308 -10.13 0.48 34.34
C LEU A 308 -9.33 0.99 35.54
N ALA A 309 -9.76 2.10 36.16
CA ALA A 309 -9.17 2.60 37.39
C ALA A 309 -9.33 1.61 38.54
N LEU A 310 -10.48 0.93 38.61
CA LEU A 310 -10.73 -0.13 39.59
C LEU A 310 -9.82 -1.35 39.32
N ALA A 311 -9.66 -1.77 38.06
CA ALA A 311 -8.71 -2.82 37.68
C ALA A 311 -7.25 -2.47 38.06
N ARG A 312 -6.87 -1.19 37.99
CA ARG A 312 -5.58 -0.69 38.49
C ARG A 312 -5.46 -0.79 40.00
N MET A 313 -6.49 -0.45 40.76
CA MET A 313 -6.45 -0.59 42.23
C MET A 313 -6.28 -2.05 42.66
N VAL A 314 -6.76 -3.00 41.85
CA VAL A 314 -6.56 -4.44 42.06
C VAL A 314 -5.14 -4.91 41.64
N GLY A 315 -4.29 -4.01 41.16
CA GLY A 315 -2.91 -4.32 40.76
C GLY A 315 -2.80 -5.05 39.42
N LEU A 316 -3.89 -5.15 38.64
CA LEU A 316 -3.92 -5.89 37.38
C LEU A 316 -3.30 -5.13 36.20
N CYS A 317 -3.01 -3.83 36.35
CA CYS A 317 -2.47 -2.99 35.27
C CYS A 317 -1.40 -2.01 35.78
N GLY A 318 -0.19 -2.08 35.21
CA GLY A 318 0.87 -1.11 35.44
C GLY A 318 0.61 0.26 34.78
N GLU A 319 1.39 1.28 35.12
CA GLU A 319 1.21 2.65 34.61
C GLU A 319 1.30 2.76 33.09
N GLY A 320 2.23 2.03 32.47
CA GLY A 320 2.32 1.95 31.01
C GLY A 320 1.13 1.24 30.35
N THR A 321 0.41 0.38 31.08
CA THR A 321 -0.80 -0.29 30.57
C THR A 321 -1.98 0.67 30.55
N ARG A 322 -2.05 1.62 31.50
CA ARG A 322 -3.13 2.61 31.55
C ARG A 322 -3.09 3.58 30.37
N SER A 323 -1.94 4.19 30.09
CA SER A 323 -1.82 5.13 28.96
C SER A 323 -2.10 4.43 27.63
N LYS A 324 -1.64 3.18 27.48
CA LYS A 324 -1.98 2.34 26.33
C LYS A 324 -3.45 1.99 26.26
N ALA A 325 -4.09 1.62 27.37
CA ALA A 325 -5.51 1.33 27.43
C ALA A 325 -6.36 2.56 27.11
N ASP A 326 -6.02 3.72 27.66
CA ASP A 326 -6.71 4.99 27.39
C ASP A 326 -6.57 5.38 25.90
N ALA A 327 -5.39 5.21 25.31
CA ALA A 327 -5.18 5.42 23.88
C ALA A 327 -6.00 4.43 23.04
N VAL A 328 -5.95 3.13 23.37
CA VAL A 328 -6.72 2.09 22.68
C VAL A 328 -8.21 2.37 22.78
N LEU A 329 -8.72 2.77 23.94
CA LEU A 329 -10.13 3.10 24.12
C LEU A 329 -10.55 4.32 23.33
N ARG A 330 -9.81 5.43 23.43
CA ARG A 330 -10.09 6.65 22.66
C ARG A 330 -10.13 6.39 21.17
N GLU A 331 -9.20 5.59 20.67
CA GLU A 331 -9.18 5.21 19.27
C GLU A 331 -10.30 4.23 18.91
N SER A 332 -10.62 3.27 19.79
CA SER A 332 -11.72 2.32 19.58
C SER A 332 -13.08 3.03 19.53
N LEU A 333 -13.26 4.11 20.29
CA LEU A 333 -14.49 4.91 20.28
C LEU A 333 -14.75 5.56 18.91
N SER A 334 -13.70 5.95 18.19
CA SER A 334 -13.86 6.51 16.83
C SER A 334 -14.42 5.50 15.82
N VAL A 335 -14.34 4.21 16.13
CA VAL A 335 -14.81 3.09 15.31
C VAL A 335 -16.23 2.63 15.70
N VAL A 336 -16.79 3.14 16.80
CA VAL A 336 -18.15 2.78 17.26
C VAL A 336 -19.22 2.97 16.18
N PRO A 337 -19.25 4.06 15.39
CA PRO A 337 -20.23 4.19 14.31
C PRO A 337 -20.17 3.03 13.31
N ALA A 338 -18.97 2.54 13.01
CA ALA A 338 -18.78 1.38 12.14
C ALA A 338 -19.26 0.08 12.81
N LEU A 339 -19.04 -0.11 14.12
CA LEU A 339 -19.53 -1.27 14.85
C LEU A 339 -21.07 -1.35 14.89
N VAL A 340 -21.77 -0.22 14.98
CA VAL A 340 -23.24 -0.16 14.91
C VAL A 340 -23.75 -0.74 13.59
N CYS A 341 -23.02 -0.52 12.49
CA CYS A 341 -23.38 -1.04 11.18
C CYS A 341 -23.32 -2.59 11.09
N LEU A 342 -22.65 -3.30 12.00
CA LEU A 342 -22.63 -4.77 12.00
C LEU A 342 -24.01 -5.39 12.20
N GLY A 343 -24.91 -4.70 12.91
CA GLY A 343 -26.29 -5.14 13.09
C GLY A 343 -27.21 -4.77 11.92
N MET A 344 -26.69 -4.09 10.90
CA MET A 344 -27.50 -3.50 9.82
C MET A 344 -27.36 -4.31 8.50
N PRO A 345 -28.28 -4.10 7.54
CA PRO A 345 -28.18 -4.68 6.19
C PRO A 345 -26.87 -4.28 5.47
N SER A 346 -26.44 -5.08 4.49
CA SER A 346 -25.15 -4.91 3.78
C SER A 346 -24.90 -3.50 3.24
N TYR A 347 -25.93 -2.80 2.76
CA TYR A 347 -25.82 -1.41 2.31
C TYR A 347 -25.32 -0.45 3.42
N PHE A 348 -25.79 -0.61 4.67
CA PHE A 348 -25.28 0.17 5.81
C PHE A 348 -23.94 -0.34 6.32
N VAL A 349 -23.64 -1.63 6.15
CA VAL A 349 -22.33 -2.20 6.45
C VAL A 349 -21.25 -1.57 5.57
N GLU A 350 -21.55 -1.31 4.30
CA GLU A 350 -20.64 -0.58 3.39
C GLU A 350 -20.32 0.82 3.90
N PHE A 351 -21.30 1.52 4.49
CA PHE A 351 -21.04 2.79 5.19
C PHE A 351 -20.04 2.59 6.34
N GLY A 352 -20.23 1.56 7.17
CA GLY A 352 -19.30 1.21 8.24
C GLY A 352 -17.90 0.85 7.72
N ILE A 353 -17.79 0.19 6.56
CA ILE A 353 -16.50 -0.12 5.92
C ILE A 353 -15.80 1.17 5.51
N LEU A 354 -16.48 2.09 4.81
CA LEU A 354 -15.90 3.38 4.42
C LEU A 354 -15.46 4.20 5.64
N TRP A 355 -16.27 4.17 6.71
CA TRP A 355 -15.97 4.86 7.96
C TRP A 355 -14.70 4.32 8.63
N SER A 356 -14.66 3.02 8.89
CA SER A 356 -13.55 2.36 9.59
C SER A 356 -12.28 2.28 8.76
N SER A 357 -12.40 2.03 7.45
CA SER A 357 -11.22 1.77 6.62
C SER A 357 -10.55 3.02 6.06
N LEU A 358 -11.29 4.11 5.85
CA LEU A 358 -10.79 5.33 5.22
C LEU A 358 -10.86 6.55 6.15
N LEU A 359 -12.04 6.86 6.71
CA LEU A 359 -12.24 8.14 7.40
C LEU A 359 -11.56 8.20 8.77
N VAL A 360 -11.74 7.18 9.61
CA VAL A 360 -11.10 7.11 10.94
C VAL A 360 -9.57 7.14 10.82
N PRO A 361 -8.94 6.31 9.98
CA PRO A 361 -7.49 6.36 9.75
C PRO A 361 -7.02 7.68 9.16
N ALA A 362 -7.78 8.31 8.27
CA ALA A 362 -7.43 9.62 7.73
C ALA A 362 -7.46 10.70 8.83
N ALA A 363 -8.46 10.70 9.70
CA ALA A 363 -8.49 11.65 10.82
C ALA A 363 -7.34 11.42 11.81
N ASN A 364 -7.04 10.16 12.14
CA ASN A 364 -5.93 9.87 13.06
C ASN A 364 -4.55 10.14 12.41
N SER A 365 -4.41 9.91 11.10
CA SER A 365 -3.23 10.32 10.32
C SER A 365 -3.06 11.83 10.31
N ALA A 366 -4.17 12.58 10.21
CA ALA A 366 -4.16 14.03 10.30
C ALA A 366 -3.69 14.51 11.68
N ARG A 367 -4.21 13.92 12.77
CA ARG A 367 -3.77 14.21 14.14
C ARG A 367 -2.29 13.90 14.34
N ALA A 368 -1.83 12.75 13.87
CA ALA A 368 -0.42 12.34 13.95
C ALA A 368 0.51 13.30 13.19
N ASN A 369 0.02 13.95 12.14
CA ASN A 369 0.77 14.93 11.36
C ASN A 369 0.71 16.35 11.93
N THR A 370 -0.34 16.72 12.70
CA THR A 370 -0.51 18.07 13.28
C THR A 370 0.00 18.21 14.70
N ASN A 371 0.20 17.12 15.44
CA ASN A 371 0.66 17.17 16.82
C ASN A 371 2.15 17.52 16.89
N VAL A 372 2.47 18.81 16.75
CA VAL A 372 3.82 19.37 16.88
C VAL A 372 4.31 19.31 18.34
N ASP A 373 3.39 19.25 19.31
CA ASP A 373 3.70 19.33 20.74
C ASP A 373 4.16 17.99 21.37
N LEU A 374 4.12 16.88 20.62
CA LEU A 374 4.63 15.60 21.09
C LEU A 374 6.17 15.60 21.02
N GLU A 375 6.82 14.95 22.00
CA GLU A 375 8.23 14.59 21.87
C GLU A 375 8.47 13.96 20.49
N VAL A 376 9.55 14.36 19.81
CA VAL A 376 9.87 13.97 18.43
C VAL A 376 9.71 12.46 18.21
N THR A 377 10.11 11.67 19.20
CA THR A 377 9.99 10.20 19.21
C THR A 377 8.54 9.72 19.20
N GLY A 378 7.66 10.33 20.01
CA GLY A 378 6.23 9.99 20.06
C GLY A 378 5.47 10.39 18.79
N ALA A 379 5.79 11.55 18.22
CA ALA A 379 5.22 11.99 16.94
C ALA A 379 5.62 11.02 15.81
N MET A 380 6.91 10.70 15.70
CA MET A 380 7.43 9.78 14.68
C MET A 380 6.84 8.37 14.79
N GLN A 381 6.68 7.84 16.01
CA GLN A 381 6.02 6.55 16.24
C GLN A 381 4.55 6.56 15.81
N SER A 382 3.82 7.64 16.13
CA SER A 382 2.42 7.81 15.71
C SER A 382 2.31 7.88 14.18
N GLN A 383 3.21 8.62 13.53
CA GLN A 383 3.25 8.72 12.08
C GLN A 383 3.57 7.38 11.40
N SER A 384 4.60 6.67 11.88
CA SER A 384 4.99 5.34 11.38
C SER A 384 3.82 4.37 11.47
N ARG A 385 3.12 4.35 12.60
CA ARG A 385 1.97 3.49 12.80
C ARG A 385 0.88 3.70 11.73
N TRP A 386 0.50 4.94 11.45
CA TRP A 386 -0.54 5.21 10.45
C TRP A 386 -0.05 4.95 9.02
N ILE A 387 1.24 5.16 8.74
CA ILE A 387 1.83 4.73 7.47
C ILE A 387 1.71 3.22 7.29
N LYS A 388 2.07 2.43 8.31
CA LYS A 388 1.89 0.96 8.31
C LYS A 388 0.44 0.56 8.10
N TYR A 389 -0.51 1.27 8.73
CA TYR A 389 -1.94 1.07 8.51
C TYR A 389 -2.29 1.23 7.02
N TRP A 390 -1.89 2.33 6.38
CA TRP A 390 -2.23 2.58 4.98
C TRP A 390 -1.61 1.56 4.03
N ILE A 391 -0.40 1.08 4.33
CA ILE A 391 0.25 0.01 3.58
C ILE A 391 -0.52 -1.30 3.73
N ALA A 392 -0.90 -1.67 4.96
CA ALA A 392 -1.69 -2.86 5.23
C ALA A 392 -3.08 -2.76 4.56
N PHE A 393 -3.78 -1.63 4.72
CA PHE A 393 -5.05 -1.33 4.07
C PHE A 393 -4.95 -1.50 2.56
N SER A 394 -3.91 -0.95 1.94
CA SER A 394 -3.69 -0.99 0.50
C SER A 394 -3.56 -2.41 -0.04
N VAL A 395 -2.69 -3.20 0.59
CA VAL A 395 -2.47 -4.60 0.21
C VAL A 395 -3.71 -5.45 0.49
N SER A 396 -4.33 -5.29 1.66
CA SER A 396 -5.54 -6.03 2.00
C SER A 396 -6.71 -5.68 1.08
N SER A 397 -6.88 -4.42 0.71
CA SER A 397 -7.93 -4.00 -0.23
C SER A 397 -7.71 -4.59 -1.63
N CYS A 398 -6.44 -4.68 -2.07
CA CYS A 398 -6.10 -5.35 -3.32
C CYS A 398 -6.43 -6.86 -3.26
N VAL A 399 -6.03 -7.54 -2.18
CA VAL A 399 -6.34 -8.96 -1.98
C VAL A 399 -7.85 -9.21 -1.89
N LEU A 400 -8.58 -8.39 -1.13
CA LEU A 400 -10.03 -8.49 -1.02
C LEU A 400 -10.73 -8.21 -2.35
N GLY A 401 -10.25 -7.24 -3.13
CA GLY A 401 -10.76 -6.96 -4.48
C GLY A 401 -10.53 -8.11 -5.45
N LEU A 402 -9.32 -8.68 -5.48
CA LEU A 402 -8.99 -9.83 -6.33
C LEU A 402 -9.77 -11.10 -5.94
N THR A 403 -10.07 -11.25 -4.65
CA THR A 403 -10.86 -12.37 -4.13
C THR A 403 -12.35 -12.07 -4.06
N ALA A 404 -12.82 -10.87 -4.42
CA ALA A 404 -14.22 -10.48 -4.27
C ALA A 404 -15.23 -11.44 -4.96
N PRO A 405 -14.97 -11.97 -6.18
CA PRO A 405 -15.87 -12.97 -6.79
C PRO A 405 -16.02 -14.25 -5.96
N TRP A 406 -15.01 -14.56 -5.13
CA TRP A 406 -14.99 -15.70 -4.22
C TRP A 406 -15.64 -15.40 -2.88
N TRP A 407 -15.75 -14.13 -2.49
CA TRP A 407 -16.39 -13.74 -1.24
C TRP A 407 -17.85 -13.35 -1.43
N SER A 408 -18.25 -12.98 -2.64
CA SER A 408 -19.61 -12.49 -2.92
C SER A 408 -20.71 -13.53 -2.66
N TRP A 409 -20.39 -14.83 -2.71
CA TRP A 409 -21.35 -15.90 -2.39
C TRP A 409 -21.44 -16.22 -0.90
N ALA A 410 -20.43 -15.83 -0.10
CA ALA A 410 -20.42 -16.12 1.32
C ALA A 410 -21.39 -15.17 2.06
N PRO A 411 -22.34 -15.70 2.85
CA PRO A 411 -23.21 -14.85 3.65
C PRO A 411 -22.35 -14.04 4.64
N PHE A 412 -22.72 -12.78 4.87
CA PHE A 412 -22.00 -11.86 5.77
C PHE A 412 -20.56 -11.50 5.33
N SER A 413 -20.16 -11.72 4.08
CA SER A 413 -18.83 -11.32 3.59
C SER A 413 -18.56 -9.82 3.76
N THR A 414 -19.57 -8.97 3.59
CA THR A 414 -19.50 -7.53 3.88
C THR A 414 -19.22 -7.26 5.36
N HIS A 415 -19.87 -8.00 6.28
CA HIS A 415 -19.68 -7.86 7.73
C HIS A 415 -18.29 -8.34 8.15
N PHE A 416 -17.78 -9.43 7.57
CA PHE A 416 -16.41 -9.87 7.80
C PHE A 416 -15.40 -8.83 7.32
N THR A 417 -15.65 -8.21 6.16
CA THR A 417 -14.83 -7.12 5.65
C THR A 417 -14.82 -5.92 6.60
N LEU A 418 -15.98 -5.57 7.14
CA LEU A 418 -16.10 -4.54 8.18
C LEU A 418 -15.30 -4.90 9.44
N LEU A 419 -15.50 -6.09 10.01
CA LEU A 419 -14.76 -6.56 11.17
C LEU A 419 -13.25 -6.55 10.93
N PHE A 420 -12.81 -6.93 9.73
CA PHE A 420 -11.42 -6.90 9.34
C PHE A 420 -10.84 -5.47 9.39
N TYR A 421 -11.51 -4.48 8.81
CA TYR A 421 -11.01 -3.09 8.84
C TYR A 421 -11.13 -2.44 10.22
N VAL A 422 -12.13 -2.81 11.02
CA VAL A 422 -12.20 -2.43 12.45
C VAL A 422 -10.99 -2.99 13.19
N ALA A 423 -10.67 -4.27 13.02
CA ALA A 423 -9.51 -4.92 13.64
C ALA A 423 -8.19 -4.30 13.17
N LEU A 424 -8.11 -3.88 11.91
CA LEU A 424 -6.95 -3.17 11.36
C LEU A 424 -6.76 -1.77 11.99
N SER A 425 -7.85 -1.10 12.38
CA SER A 425 -7.79 0.27 12.91
C SER A 425 -7.38 0.34 14.39
N ILE A 426 -7.54 -0.74 15.16
CA ILE A 426 -7.34 -0.75 16.62
C ILE A 426 -5.85 -0.99 16.98
N PRO A 427 -5.19 -0.11 17.76
CA PRO A 427 -3.75 -0.21 18.09
C PRO A 427 -3.31 -1.49 18.82
N GLY A 428 -4.22 -2.17 19.52
CA GLY A 428 -3.88 -3.27 20.41
C GLY A 428 -3.84 -4.66 19.76
N MET A 429 -4.42 -4.81 18.56
CA MET A 429 -4.56 -6.15 17.95
C MET A 429 -3.29 -6.63 17.26
N GLY A 430 -2.35 -5.72 16.95
CA GLY A 430 -1.10 -6.05 16.24
C GLY A 430 -1.31 -6.56 14.81
N LEU A 431 -2.53 -6.48 14.26
CA LEU A 431 -2.85 -6.99 12.92
C LEU A 431 -2.11 -6.19 11.83
N VAL A 432 -2.07 -4.86 11.97
CA VAL A 432 -1.32 -3.96 11.07
C VAL A 432 0.15 -4.35 11.03
N ASP A 433 0.79 -4.49 12.20
CA ASP A 433 2.22 -4.83 12.27
C ASP A 433 2.53 -6.21 11.68
N ARG A 434 1.63 -7.19 11.86
CA ARG A 434 1.77 -8.52 11.23
C ARG A 434 1.67 -8.44 9.71
N ILE A 435 0.65 -7.77 9.18
CA ILE A 435 0.46 -7.62 7.74
C ILE A 435 1.64 -6.84 7.13
N PHE A 436 2.03 -5.73 7.76
CA PHE A 436 3.18 -4.94 7.35
C PHE A 436 4.48 -5.76 7.38
N GLY A 437 4.70 -6.55 8.43
CA GLY A 437 5.87 -7.44 8.53
C GLY A 437 5.93 -8.48 7.40
N VAL A 438 4.79 -9.07 7.04
CA VAL A 438 4.70 -9.97 5.87
C VAL A 438 5.04 -9.23 4.58
N ILE A 439 4.45 -8.05 4.35
CA ILE A 439 4.71 -7.24 3.16
C ILE A 439 6.19 -6.84 3.07
N LEU A 440 6.77 -6.39 4.19
CA LEU A 440 8.16 -5.98 4.26
C LEU A 440 9.11 -7.16 3.96
N ASN A 441 8.83 -8.33 4.54
CA ASN A 441 9.59 -9.56 4.26
C ASN A 441 9.54 -9.95 2.78
N GLU A 442 8.36 -9.85 2.16
CA GLU A 442 8.21 -10.10 0.72
C GLU A 442 8.98 -9.06 -0.10
N LEU A 443 8.87 -7.76 0.19
CA LEU A 443 9.59 -6.72 -0.55
C LEU A 443 11.12 -6.85 -0.42
N VAL A 444 11.61 -7.26 0.74
CA VAL A 444 13.03 -7.61 0.96
C VAL A 444 13.41 -8.86 0.19
N GLY A 445 12.60 -9.94 0.28
CA GLY A 445 12.82 -11.18 -0.47
C GLY A 445 12.82 -10.96 -1.98
N TRP A 446 12.06 -9.97 -2.45
CA TRP A 446 12.00 -9.59 -3.84
C TRP A 446 13.15 -8.68 -4.28
N GLY A 447 13.96 -8.19 -3.34
CA GLY A 447 15.07 -7.28 -3.56
C GLY A 447 14.64 -5.85 -3.91
N MET A 448 13.40 -5.47 -3.57
CA MET A 448 12.91 -4.10 -3.78
C MET A 448 13.43 -3.15 -2.70
N ILE A 449 13.67 -3.67 -1.50
CA ILE A 449 14.24 -2.95 -0.35
C ILE A 449 15.56 -3.62 0.04
N SER A 450 16.57 -2.83 0.38
CA SER A 450 17.83 -3.39 0.89
C SER A 450 17.62 -3.94 2.30
N GLY A 451 17.93 -5.22 2.51
CA GLY A 451 17.86 -5.85 3.83
C GLY A 451 18.93 -5.36 4.81
N ASP A 452 19.89 -4.54 4.39
CA ASP A 452 21.02 -4.12 5.23
C ASP A 452 20.60 -3.21 6.40
N GLY A 453 19.53 -2.43 6.26
CA GLY A 453 18.96 -1.61 7.35
C GLY A 453 18.02 -2.36 8.30
N LEU A 454 17.60 -3.58 7.94
CA LEU A 454 16.56 -4.32 8.67
C LEU A 454 17.13 -5.38 9.63
N ARG A 455 18.46 -5.51 9.73
CA ARG A 455 19.10 -6.52 10.61
C ARG A 455 18.82 -6.32 12.10
N GLY A 456 18.34 -5.13 12.51
CA GLY A 456 17.92 -4.85 13.89
C GLY A 456 16.44 -5.15 14.18
N TYR A 457 15.63 -5.45 13.16
CA TYR A 457 14.22 -5.76 13.35
C TYR A 457 14.10 -7.26 13.66
N GLU A 458 14.24 -7.63 14.93
CA GLU A 458 13.76 -8.93 15.42
C GLU A 458 12.23 -8.92 15.32
N VAL A 459 11.69 -9.22 14.13
CA VAL A 459 10.28 -9.58 13.99
C VAL A 459 10.07 -10.74 14.96
N GLY A 460 9.21 -10.51 15.97
CA GLY A 460 9.16 -11.24 17.24
C GLY A 460 9.50 -12.73 17.15
N ARG A 461 10.20 -13.21 18.19
CA ARG A 461 10.88 -14.52 18.42
C ARG A 461 10.40 -15.79 17.68
N ASP A 462 9.23 -15.81 17.07
CA ASP A 462 8.63 -16.94 16.38
C ASP A 462 8.76 -16.89 14.84
N THR A 463 9.09 -15.74 14.24
CA THR A 463 9.38 -15.67 12.80
C THR A 463 10.87 -15.74 12.54
N VAL A 464 11.38 -16.98 12.47
CA VAL A 464 12.73 -17.26 11.97
C VAL A 464 12.82 -16.73 10.54
N ILE A 465 13.49 -15.59 10.35
CA ILE A 465 13.91 -15.12 9.03
C ILE A 465 14.74 -16.25 8.42
N VAL A 466 14.16 -16.93 7.43
CA VAL A 466 14.82 -18.03 6.72
C VAL A 466 16.16 -17.51 6.21
N ARG A 467 17.23 -18.11 6.74
CA ARG A 467 18.66 -17.80 6.54
C ARG A 467 19.14 -17.97 5.08
N GLY A 468 18.39 -17.53 4.07
CA GLY A 468 18.80 -17.59 2.66
C GLY A 468 19.92 -16.62 2.30
N LEU A 469 20.07 -15.51 3.04
CA LEU A 469 21.09 -14.49 2.75
C LEU A 469 22.42 -14.65 3.50
N ARG A 470 22.49 -15.58 4.47
CA ARG A 470 23.73 -15.80 5.24
C ARG A 470 24.81 -16.54 4.42
N ALA A 471 24.43 -17.22 3.34
CA ALA A 471 25.37 -17.99 2.49
C ALA A 471 26.12 -17.15 1.44
N ILE A 472 25.71 -15.91 1.15
CA ILE A 472 26.39 -15.06 0.15
C ILE A 472 27.43 -14.14 0.80
N SER A 473 27.38 -13.95 2.12
CA SER A 473 28.29 -13.06 2.86
C SER A 473 29.57 -13.73 3.37
N THR A 474 29.74 -15.04 3.27
CA THR A 474 30.89 -15.76 3.86
C THR A 474 32.17 -15.68 3.02
N HIS A 475 32.16 -15.07 1.83
CA HIS A 475 33.36 -14.94 0.98
C HIS A 475 34.08 -13.58 1.01
N SER A 476 33.70 -12.65 1.89
CA SER A 476 34.48 -11.42 2.10
C SER A 476 34.99 -11.33 3.55
N LYS A 477 35.89 -12.23 3.93
CA LYS A 477 36.83 -11.98 5.04
C LYS A 477 37.97 -11.08 4.54
N LYS A 478 37.67 -9.86 4.09
CA LYS A 478 38.67 -8.80 4.17
C LYS A 478 38.54 -8.23 5.58
N LYS A 479 39.55 -8.50 6.41
CA LYS A 479 39.77 -7.82 7.69
C LYS A 479 39.57 -6.32 7.41
N PRO A 480 38.62 -5.62 8.05
CA PRO A 480 38.60 -4.17 7.96
C PRO A 480 39.98 -3.66 8.38
N PRO A 481 40.57 -2.70 7.64
CA PRO A 481 41.82 -2.10 8.08
C PRO A 481 41.61 -1.56 9.51
N PRO A 482 42.60 -1.69 10.40
CA PRO A 482 42.50 -1.17 11.74
C PRO A 482 42.12 0.30 11.66
N ILE A 483 41.00 0.65 12.30
CA ILE A 483 40.59 2.04 12.50
C ILE A 483 41.69 2.63 13.38
N LYS A 484 42.54 3.47 12.81
CA LYS A 484 43.47 4.28 13.58
C LYS A 484 42.62 5.25 14.38
N THR A 485 42.58 5.06 15.68
CA THR A 485 42.02 6.02 16.63
C THR A 485 42.78 7.34 16.50
N GLU A 486 42.10 8.45 16.72
CA GLU A 486 42.66 9.81 16.60
C GLU A 486 43.91 10.01 17.49
N ASP A 487 44.03 9.24 18.58
CA ASP A 487 45.23 9.19 19.43
C ASP A 487 46.50 8.72 18.68
N ASP A 488 46.39 7.87 17.65
CA ASP A 488 47.56 7.42 16.85
C ASP A 488 48.06 8.49 15.87
N ARG A 489 47.31 9.58 15.67
CA ARG A 489 47.73 10.72 14.83
C ARG A 489 48.54 11.74 15.62
N GLU A 490 48.18 12.00 16.88
CA GLU A 490 48.94 12.94 17.72
C GLU A 490 50.35 12.41 18.06
N GLU A 491 50.50 11.08 18.24
CA GLU A 491 51.81 10.49 18.53
C GLU A 491 52.80 10.60 17.34
N LYS A 492 52.30 10.67 16.09
CA LYS A 492 53.18 10.80 14.91
C LYS A 492 53.59 12.23 14.61
N ASP A 493 52.80 13.22 14.99
CA ASP A 493 53.15 14.62 14.82
C ASP A 493 54.04 15.14 15.97
N ALA A 494 53.93 14.54 17.18
CA ALA A 494 54.83 14.82 18.30
C ALA A 494 56.25 14.25 18.13
N VAL A 495 56.43 13.16 17.37
CA VAL A 495 57.76 12.56 17.11
C VAL A 495 58.52 13.32 16.00
N LYS A 496 57.83 14.11 15.17
CA LYS A 496 58.45 14.84 14.06
C LYS A 496 59.04 16.21 14.43
N THR A 497 58.80 16.69 15.66
CA THR A 497 59.26 18.01 16.15
C THR A 497 60.50 17.93 17.07
N LYS A 498 61.14 16.76 17.20
CA LYS A 498 62.38 16.58 17.99
C LYS A 498 63.64 16.26 17.17
N SER A 499 63.60 16.44 15.86
CA SER A 499 64.78 16.29 15.00
C SER A 499 64.88 17.45 14.02
N GLU A 500 65.16 18.64 14.53
CA GLU A 500 65.80 19.76 13.82
C GLU A 500 66.60 20.59 14.83
#